data_AF-A0A124GA74-F1
#
_entry.id   AF-A0A124GA74-F1
#
_cell.length_a   1.000
_cell.length_b   1.000
_cell.length_c   1.000
_cell.angle_alpha   90.00
_cell.angle_beta   90.00
_cell.angle_gamma   90.00
#
_symmetry.space_group_name_H-M   'P 1'
#
loop_
_entity.id
_entity.type
_entity.pdbx_description
1 polymer ?
#
loop_
_entity_poly.entity_id
_entity_poly.type
_entity_poly.pdbx_seq_one_letter_code
_entity_poly.pdbx_strand_id
1 'polypeptide(L)'
;MDLEKPPPQRQDPEGCLVVAIRIPVRIVVLVLVVPVRMAWDALVVGGRFLNDAVLRPLGRALLWLGRAVFVWPFVALWRYVVVPVAKGLAWLGNVLVVVPAVWLYRYVLTPVGHACAWLARGIGAGLAWLYARVLTPVGHAVMWVLRGLGTVLAAIGLGVFGVVAWLVRYLLVVPAVWVYEWILAPVGRAIAWCARGLVWVVSTVVTGIGVALYWTARVLFVLPAVGLYRWVLTPVGRVLAVIGREIWDALGHAWRIAGRISFAVGRFLANLFRWIFVEPVRWVYRTVLTPVGHVVRDAVLRPVAEAARSVGRATRQALTATRESVRQARADFRRMLFGEPKQREAVARREPPGRETRTLGSSTTALTKD
;
A
#
# COMPACT_ATOMS: atom_id res chain seq x y z
N MET A 1 -64.93 -38.43 12.45
CA MET A 1 -63.53 -38.25 12.02
C MET A 1 -62.69 -38.29 13.29
N ASP A 2 -62.45 -39.51 13.77
CA ASP A 2 -61.48 -39.80 14.81
C ASP A 2 -60.05 -39.72 14.23
N LEU A 3 -59.07 -39.50 15.12
CA LEU A 3 -57.61 -39.70 14.96
C LEU A 3 -56.91 -38.56 14.18
N GLU A 4 -55.84 -37.91 14.64
CA GLU A 4 -54.70 -38.40 15.42
C GLU A 4 -54.25 -37.39 16.49
N LYS A 5 -54.24 -37.83 17.75
CA LYS A 5 -53.46 -37.21 18.81
C LYS A 5 -52.01 -37.71 18.63
N PRO A 6 -50.98 -36.83 18.63
CA PRO A 6 -49.61 -37.30 18.49
C PRO A 6 -49.27 -38.30 19.60
N PRO A 7 -48.47 -39.34 19.31
CA PRO A 7 -48.11 -40.33 20.32
C PRO A 7 -47.43 -39.62 21.50
N PRO A 8 -47.67 -40.04 22.76
CA PRO A 8 -46.94 -39.52 23.89
C PRO A 8 -45.45 -39.79 23.63
N GLN A 9 -44.64 -38.73 23.61
CA GLN A 9 -43.18 -38.85 23.60
C GLN A 9 -42.81 -39.77 24.77
N ARG A 10 -42.26 -40.95 24.45
CA ARG A 10 -41.61 -41.79 25.45
C ARG A 10 -40.53 -40.92 26.08
N GLN A 11 -40.80 -40.46 27.29
CA GLN A 11 -39.76 -40.08 28.22
C GLN A 11 -39.04 -41.39 28.53
N ASP A 12 -37.99 -41.68 27.75
CA ASP A 12 -36.99 -42.62 28.20
C ASP A 12 -36.62 -42.20 29.62
N PRO A 13 -36.52 -43.14 30.59
CA PRO A 13 -36.05 -42.82 31.91
C PRO A 13 -34.59 -42.36 31.75
N GLU A 14 -34.38 -41.06 31.56
CA GLU A 14 -33.09 -40.40 31.68
C GLU A 14 -32.61 -40.76 33.08
N GLY A 15 -31.81 -41.83 33.18
CA GLY A 15 -31.37 -42.37 34.46
C GLY A 15 -30.80 -41.25 35.30
N CYS A 16 -30.98 -41.32 36.62
CA CYS A 16 -30.53 -40.29 37.57
C CYS A 16 -29.12 -39.74 37.30
N LEU A 17 -28.25 -40.49 36.63
CA LEU A 17 -26.94 -40.04 36.15
C LEU A 17 -26.99 -38.89 35.12
N VAL A 18 -27.86 -38.96 34.10
CA VAL A 18 -28.00 -37.91 33.08
C VAL A 18 -28.59 -36.66 33.71
N VAL A 19 -29.61 -36.81 34.56
CA VAL A 19 -30.21 -35.68 35.29
C VAL A 19 -29.22 -35.08 36.29
N ALA A 20 -28.47 -35.89 37.05
CA ALA A 20 -27.44 -35.42 37.98
C ALA A 20 -26.25 -34.74 37.31
N ILE A 21 -25.92 -35.08 36.06
CA ILE A 21 -24.87 -34.41 35.28
C ILE A 21 -25.41 -33.17 34.56
N ARG A 22 -26.65 -33.21 34.07
CA ARG A 22 -27.25 -32.14 33.25
C ARG A 22 -27.74 -30.98 34.11
N ILE A 23 -28.22 -31.23 35.33
CA ILE A 23 -28.58 -30.17 36.29
C ILE A 23 -27.39 -29.24 36.59
N PRO A 24 -26.21 -29.71 37.04
CA PRO A 24 -25.08 -28.83 37.31
C PRO A 24 -24.54 -28.17 36.04
N VAL A 25 -24.50 -28.87 34.90
CA VAL A 25 -24.11 -28.25 33.62
C VAL A 25 -25.07 -27.13 33.23
N ARG A 26 -26.38 -27.33 33.39
CA ARG A 26 -27.39 -26.32 33.06
C ARG A 26 -27.34 -25.15 34.04
N ILE A 27 -27.04 -25.39 35.32
CA ILE A 27 -26.78 -24.35 36.32
C ILE A 27 -25.52 -23.56 35.94
N VAL A 28 -24.41 -24.21 35.59
CA VAL A 28 -23.18 -23.52 35.16
C VAL A 28 -23.41 -22.71 33.89
N VAL A 29 -24.11 -23.28 32.90
CA VAL A 29 -24.48 -22.58 31.67
C VAL A 29 -25.38 -21.38 31.98
N LEU A 30 -26.40 -21.51 32.83
CA LEU A 30 -27.25 -20.37 33.21
C LEU A 30 -26.46 -19.30 33.96
N VAL A 31 -25.67 -19.69 34.96
CA VAL A 31 -24.87 -18.78 35.79
C VAL A 31 -23.79 -18.08 34.98
N LEU A 32 -23.28 -18.68 33.90
CA LEU A 32 -22.25 -18.06 33.06
C LEU A 32 -22.83 -17.32 31.86
N VAL A 33 -23.75 -17.95 31.12
CA VAL A 33 -24.29 -17.43 29.85
C VAL A 33 -25.29 -16.31 30.07
N VAL A 34 -26.14 -16.38 31.10
CA VAL A 34 -27.12 -15.31 31.36
C VAL A 34 -26.47 -13.99 31.70
N PRO A 35 -25.47 -13.88 32.61
CA PRO A 35 -24.81 -12.61 32.87
C PRO A 35 -24.02 -12.11 31.65
N VAL A 36 -23.41 -12.99 30.86
CA VAL A 36 -22.76 -12.61 29.60
C VAL A 36 -23.77 -12.06 28.59
N ARG A 37 -24.95 -12.68 28.46
CA ARG A 37 -26.03 -12.18 27.60
C ARG A 37 -26.58 -10.85 28.08
N MET A 38 -26.80 -10.70 29.39
CA MET A 38 -27.26 -9.44 29.99
C MET A 38 -26.25 -8.32 29.78
N ALA A 39 -24.95 -8.60 29.94
CA ALA A 39 -23.89 -7.64 29.65
C ALA A 39 -23.85 -7.27 28.16
N TRP A 40 -24.05 -8.25 27.27
CA TRP A 40 -24.12 -8.00 25.83
C TRP A 40 -25.34 -7.17 25.43
N ASP A 41 -26.54 -7.50 25.93
CA ASP A 41 -27.76 -6.73 25.66
C ASP A 41 -27.66 -5.32 26.24
N ALA A 42 -27.08 -5.15 27.44
CA ALA A 42 -26.81 -3.84 28.03
C ALA A 42 -25.83 -3.01 27.18
N LEU A 43 -24.77 -3.62 26.64
CA LEU A 43 -23.83 -2.95 25.73
C LEU A 43 -24.48 -2.54 24.42
N VAL A 44 -25.32 -3.41 23.83
CA VAL A 44 -26.01 -3.11 22.58
C VAL A 44 -27.05 -1.99 22.78
N VAL A 45 -27.79 -2.02 23.90
CA VAL A 45 -28.74 -0.96 24.26
C VAL A 45 -28.00 0.36 24.53
N GLY A 46 -26.91 0.32 25.28
CA GLY A 46 -26.06 1.50 25.52
C GLY A 46 -25.48 2.06 24.22
N GLY A 47 -25.03 1.18 23.31
CA GLY A 47 -24.55 1.54 21.98
C GLY A 47 -25.62 2.20 21.12
N ARG A 48 -26.84 1.64 21.08
CA ARG A 48 -27.97 2.26 20.36
C ARG A 48 -28.36 3.60 20.95
N PHE A 49 -28.44 3.68 22.28
CA PHE A 49 -28.78 4.92 22.97
C PHE A 49 -27.75 6.03 22.70
N LEU A 50 -26.45 5.71 22.72
CA LEU A 50 -25.40 6.65 22.37
C LEU A 50 -25.49 7.10 20.90
N ASN A 51 -25.84 6.18 19.99
CA ASN A 51 -25.96 6.48 18.58
C ASN A 51 -27.15 7.38 18.28
N ASP A 52 -28.30 7.12 18.91
CA ASP A 52 -29.53 7.89 18.73
C ASP A 52 -29.50 9.24 19.47
N ALA A 53 -28.95 9.28 20.69
CA ALA A 53 -28.95 10.49 21.51
C ALA A 53 -27.82 11.46 21.17
N VAL A 54 -26.66 10.98 20.68
CA VAL A 54 -25.47 11.81 20.52
C VAL A 54 -24.97 11.83 19.08
N LEU A 55 -24.73 10.66 18.47
CA LEU A 55 -24.12 10.61 17.14
C LEU A 55 -25.05 11.09 16.03
N ARG A 56 -26.35 10.76 16.07
CA ARG A 56 -27.34 11.26 15.10
C ARG A 56 -27.54 12.78 15.13
N PRO A 57 -27.78 13.42 16.30
CA PRO A 57 -27.93 14.88 16.34
C PRO A 57 -26.62 15.59 15.97
N LEU A 58 -25.46 15.10 16.41
CA LEU A 58 -24.17 15.66 15.99
C LEU A 58 -23.95 15.51 14.48
N GLY A 59 -24.28 14.36 13.90
CA GLY A 59 -24.17 14.13 12.46
C GLY A 59 -25.05 15.07 11.65
N ARG A 60 -26.30 15.31 12.08
CA ARG A 60 -27.20 16.30 11.46
C ARG A 60 -26.70 17.72 11.63
N ALA A 61 -26.24 18.08 12.83
CA ALA A 61 -25.70 19.41 13.10
C ALA A 61 -24.46 19.68 12.25
N LEU A 62 -23.56 18.71 12.12
CA LEU A 62 -22.34 18.82 11.32
C LEU A 62 -22.65 18.87 9.82
N LEU A 63 -23.60 18.08 9.33
CA LEU A 63 -24.08 18.15 7.94
C LEU A 63 -24.77 19.49 7.64
N TRP A 64 -25.55 20.01 8.59
CA TRP A 64 -26.18 21.31 8.45
C TRP A 64 -25.14 22.43 8.46
N LEU A 65 -24.15 22.37 9.35
CA LEU A 65 -23.03 23.30 9.39
C LEU A 65 -22.23 23.24 8.08
N GLY A 66 -21.94 22.04 7.58
CA GLY A 66 -21.29 21.84 6.28
C GLY A 66 -22.12 22.45 5.16
N ARG A 67 -23.43 22.20 5.12
CA ARG A 67 -24.32 22.79 4.11
C ARG A 67 -24.37 24.31 4.21
N ALA A 68 -24.47 24.87 5.42
CA ALA A 68 -24.57 26.30 5.65
C ALA A 68 -23.25 27.02 5.37
N VAL A 69 -22.11 26.45 5.74
CA VAL A 69 -20.78 27.07 5.55
C VAL A 69 -20.28 26.89 4.12
N PHE A 70 -20.66 25.83 3.42
CA PHE A 70 -20.20 25.59 2.05
C PHE A 70 -21.21 26.03 1.00
N VAL A 71 -22.45 25.57 1.10
CA VAL A 71 -23.43 25.71 0.01
C VAL A 71 -23.99 27.12 -0.03
N TRP A 72 -24.34 27.71 1.10
CA TRP A 72 -24.91 29.07 1.13
C TRP A 72 -23.96 30.15 0.61
N PRO A 73 -22.70 30.25 1.07
CA PRO A 73 -21.78 31.26 0.54
C PRO A 73 -21.41 30.98 -0.91
N PHE A 74 -21.32 29.72 -1.34
CA PHE A 74 -21.10 29.40 -2.75
C PHE A 74 -22.28 29.81 -3.64
N VAL A 75 -23.51 29.55 -3.20
CA VAL A 75 -24.74 29.97 -3.91
C VAL A 75 -24.87 31.49 -3.92
N ALA A 76 -24.55 32.16 -2.81
CA ALA A 76 -24.54 33.62 -2.73
C ALA A 76 -23.47 34.20 -3.68
N LEU A 77 -22.25 33.66 -3.67
CA LEU A 77 -21.18 34.08 -4.57
C LEU A 77 -21.57 33.89 -6.04
N TRP A 78 -22.18 32.76 -6.37
CA TRP A 78 -22.68 32.50 -7.72
C TRP A 78 -23.72 33.53 -8.15
N ARG A 79 -24.73 33.78 -7.30
CA ARG A 79 -25.86 34.64 -7.64
C ARG A 79 -25.54 36.14 -7.60
N TYR A 80 -24.67 36.57 -6.69
CA TYR A 80 -24.32 37.98 -6.50
C TYR A 80 -23.03 38.43 -7.19
N VAL A 81 -22.13 37.52 -7.56
CA VAL A 81 -20.85 37.89 -8.18
C VAL A 81 -20.73 37.28 -9.56
N VAL A 82 -20.88 35.97 -9.71
CA VAL A 82 -20.64 35.30 -11.00
C VAL A 82 -21.66 35.70 -12.06
N VAL A 83 -22.95 35.68 -11.71
CA VAL A 83 -24.02 36.08 -12.64
C VAL A 83 -23.87 37.52 -13.15
N PRO A 84 -23.69 38.56 -12.29
CA PRO A 84 -23.52 39.92 -12.79
C PRO A 84 -22.21 40.13 -13.54
N VAL A 85 -21.12 39.48 -13.14
CA VAL A 85 -19.84 39.55 -13.87
C VAL A 85 -19.99 38.94 -15.26
N ALA A 86 -20.60 37.76 -15.39
CA ALA A 86 -20.84 37.13 -16.69
C ALA A 86 -21.73 38.00 -17.59
N LYS A 87 -22.76 38.62 -17.02
CA LYS A 87 -23.65 39.54 -17.77
C LYS A 87 -22.92 40.81 -18.21
N GLY A 88 -22.05 41.35 -17.35
CA GLY A 88 -21.18 42.48 -17.68
C GLY A 88 -20.18 42.13 -18.79
N LEU A 89 -19.54 40.96 -18.71
CA LEU A 89 -18.61 40.48 -19.72
C LEU A 89 -19.29 40.22 -21.07
N ALA A 90 -20.50 39.64 -21.06
CA ALA A 90 -21.29 39.42 -22.26
C ALA A 90 -21.69 40.75 -22.93
N TRP A 91 -22.08 41.75 -22.12
CA TRP A 91 -22.38 43.09 -22.63
C TRP A 91 -21.13 43.75 -23.22
N LEU A 92 -19.99 43.66 -22.53
CA LEU A 92 -18.72 44.23 -22.97
C LEU A 92 -18.23 43.57 -24.26
N GLY A 93 -18.35 42.24 -24.37
CA GLY A 93 -18.04 41.51 -25.61
C GLY A 93 -18.95 41.91 -26.77
N ASN A 94 -20.25 42.12 -26.51
CA ASN A 94 -21.18 42.56 -27.55
C ASN A 94 -20.83 43.98 -28.05
N VAL A 95 -20.64 44.93 -27.13
CA VAL A 95 -20.33 46.32 -27.49
C VAL A 95 -18.94 46.46 -28.09
N LEU A 96 -17.93 45.76 -27.57
CA LEU A 96 -16.54 45.94 -27.99
C LEU A 96 -16.17 45.11 -29.22
N VAL A 97 -16.85 43.99 -29.48
CA VAL A 97 -16.50 43.09 -30.58
C VAL A 97 -17.59 43.08 -31.64
N VAL A 98 -18.85 42.84 -31.24
CA VAL A 98 -19.94 42.63 -32.20
C VAL A 98 -20.33 43.95 -32.88
N VAL A 99 -20.49 45.03 -32.12
CA VAL A 99 -20.84 46.35 -32.68
C VAL A 99 -19.79 46.87 -33.67
N PRO A 100 -18.48 46.91 -33.35
CA PRO A 100 -17.47 47.35 -34.31
C PRO A 100 -17.29 46.38 -35.48
N ALA A 101 -17.48 45.06 -35.29
CA ALA A 101 -17.47 44.12 -36.41
C ALA A 101 -18.62 44.37 -37.39
N VAL A 102 -19.82 44.66 -36.89
CA VAL A 102 -20.98 45.03 -37.72
C VAL A 102 -20.76 46.36 -38.42
N TRP A 103 -20.15 47.34 -37.74
CA TRP A 103 -19.78 48.62 -38.33
C TRP A 103 -18.75 48.46 -39.44
N LEU A 104 -17.71 47.67 -39.21
CA LEU A 104 -16.69 47.36 -40.20
C LEU A 104 -17.28 46.65 -41.42
N TYR A 105 -18.19 45.69 -41.20
CA TYR A 105 -18.91 45.03 -42.27
C TYR A 105 -19.72 46.03 -43.10
N ARG A 106 -20.53 46.88 -42.46
CA ARG A 106 -21.38 47.86 -43.14
C ARG A 106 -20.61 48.97 -43.85
N TYR A 107 -19.61 49.55 -43.21
CA TYR A 107 -18.91 50.72 -43.74
C TYR A 107 -17.69 50.41 -44.59
N VAL A 108 -17.12 49.20 -44.51
CA VAL A 108 -15.91 48.86 -45.27
C VAL A 108 -16.19 47.72 -46.25
N LEU A 109 -16.76 46.60 -45.80
CA LEU A 109 -16.99 45.46 -46.70
C LEU A 109 -18.08 45.73 -47.74
N THR A 110 -19.19 46.36 -47.37
CA THR A 110 -20.27 46.67 -48.32
C THR A 110 -19.84 47.62 -49.45
N PRO A 111 -19.15 48.74 -49.20
CA PRO A 111 -18.69 49.62 -50.28
C PRO A 111 -17.56 49.00 -51.09
N VAL A 112 -16.66 48.22 -50.48
CA VAL A 112 -15.63 47.48 -51.22
C VAL A 112 -16.26 46.42 -52.12
N GLY A 113 -17.30 45.72 -51.66
CA GLY A 113 -18.07 44.79 -52.49
C GLY A 113 -18.74 45.47 -53.68
N HIS A 114 -19.31 46.67 -53.48
CA HIS A 114 -19.88 47.48 -54.57
C HIS A 114 -18.82 47.99 -55.54
N ALA A 115 -17.66 48.43 -55.03
CA ALA A 115 -16.54 48.88 -55.86
C ALA A 115 -15.95 47.75 -56.70
N CYS A 116 -15.76 46.56 -56.11
CA CYS A 116 -15.34 45.36 -56.85
C CYS A 116 -16.36 44.93 -57.89
N ALA A 117 -17.66 44.96 -57.57
CA ALA A 117 -18.72 44.64 -58.53
C ALA A 117 -18.80 45.66 -59.67
N TRP A 118 -18.51 46.94 -59.39
CA TRP A 118 -18.44 47.99 -60.40
C TRP A 118 -17.23 47.80 -61.32
N LEU A 119 -16.05 47.51 -60.75
CA LEU A 119 -14.84 47.19 -61.51
C LEU A 119 -15.01 45.95 -62.38
N ALA A 120 -15.59 44.87 -61.84
CA ALA A 120 -15.84 43.64 -62.60
C ALA A 120 -16.79 43.88 -63.78
N ARG A 121 -17.82 44.72 -63.60
CA ARG A 121 -18.72 45.13 -64.69
C ARG A 121 -18.03 46.02 -65.71
N GLY A 122 -17.17 46.95 -65.28
CA GLY A 122 -16.38 47.80 -66.18
C GLY A 122 -15.41 46.97 -67.03
N ILE A 123 -14.74 45.98 -66.43
CA ILE A 123 -13.85 45.05 -67.12
C ILE A 123 -14.63 44.16 -68.09
N GLY A 124 -15.77 43.60 -67.67
CA GLY A 124 -16.63 42.79 -68.54
C GLY A 124 -17.16 43.57 -69.74
N ALA A 125 -17.56 44.82 -69.53
CA ALA A 125 -17.97 45.72 -70.61
C ALA A 125 -16.80 46.08 -71.55
N GLY A 126 -15.61 46.30 -70.98
CA GLY A 126 -14.39 46.55 -71.76
C GLY A 126 -13.97 45.34 -72.60
N LEU A 127 -14.04 44.12 -72.05
CA LEU A 127 -13.77 42.88 -72.78
C LEU A 127 -14.82 42.63 -73.86
N ALA A 128 -16.10 42.87 -73.57
CA ALA A 128 -17.16 42.72 -74.56
C ALA A 128 -17.03 43.74 -75.70
N TRP A 129 -16.64 44.97 -75.39
CA TRP A 129 -16.37 46.01 -76.39
C TRP A 129 -15.16 45.67 -77.25
N LEU A 130 -14.07 45.20 -76.63
CA LEU A 130 -12.86 44.77 -77.32
C LEU A 130 -13.14 43.54 -78.20
N TYR A 131 -13.94 42.58 -77.72
CA TYR A 131 -14.40 41.43 -78.48
C TYR A 131 -15.24 41.85 -79.68
N ALA A 132 -16.19 42.78 -79.50
CA ALA A 132 -17.05 43.26 -80.58
C ALA A 132 -16.29 44.10 -81.61
N ARG A 133 -15.28 44.88 -81.20
CA ARG A 133 -14.54 45.81 -82.07
C ARG A 133 -13.35 45.16 -82.78
N VAL A 134 -12.74 44.13 -82.18
CA VAL A 134 -11.52 43.48 -82.69
C VAL A 134 -11.82 42.13 -83.35
N LEU A 135 -12.80 41.35 -82.87
CA LEU A 135 -13.07 40.03 -83.44
C LEU A 135 -13.90 40.09 -84.74
N THR A 136 -14.71 41.13 -84.92
CA THR A 136 -15.48 41.35 -86.14
C THR A 136 -14.63 41.69 -87.38
N PRO A 137 -13.56 42.52 -87.32
CA PRO A 137 -12.68 42.72 -88.49
C PRO A 137 -11.75 41.53 -88.77
N VAL A 138 -11.41 40.71 -87.77
CA VAL A 138 -10.48 39.58 -87.94
C VAL A 138 -11.13 38.41 -88.70
N GLY A 139 -12.44 38.20 -88.56
CA GLY A 139 -13.17 37.20 -89.36
C GLY A 139 -13.10 37.44 -90.88
N HIS A 140 -12.97 38.70 -91.31
CA HIS A 140 -12.81 39.04 -92.73
C HIS A 140 -11.36 38.98 -93.22
N ALA A 141 -10.38 39.24 -92.36
CA ALA A 141 -8.96 39.13 -92.73
C ALA A 141 -8.50 37.65 -92.84
N VAL A 142 -9.08 36.73 -92.06
CA VAL A 142 -8.71 35.30 -92.05
C VAL A 142 -9.00 34.59 -93.38
N MET A 143 -10.04 34.99 -94.13
CA MET A 143 -10.31 34.42 -95.46
C MET A 143 -9.28 34.85 -96.52
N TRP A 144 -8.61 35.99 -96.33
CA TRP A 144 -7.65 36.52 -97.31
C TRP A 144 -6.24 35.91 -97.17
N VAL A 145 -5.90 35.43 -95.98
CA VAL A 145 -4.52 35.04 -95.63
C VAL A 145 -4.26 33.52 -95.74
N LEU A 146 -5.32 32.70 -95.84
CA LEU A 146 -5.24 31.24 -96.05
C LEU A 146 -4.43 30.81 -97.29
N ARG A 147 -4.11 31.74 -98.21
CA ARG A 147 -3.35 31.47 -99.43
C ARG A 147 -1.82 31.64 -99.33
N GLY A 148 -1.26 32.13 -98.21
CA GLY A 148 0.16 32.54 -98.18
C GLY A 148 1.05 32.06 -97.02
N LEU A 149 0.54 31.33 -96.02
CA LEU A 149 1.17 31.32 -94.68
C LEU A 149 1.71 29.97 -94.18
N GLY A 150 2.29 29.15 -95.07
CA GLY A 150 2.98 27.91 -94.66
C GLY A 150 4.40 28.12 -94.10
N THR A 151 5.10 29.17 -94.54
CA THR A 151 6.54 29.35 -94.26
C THR A 151 6.84 30.42 -93.19
N VAL A 152 5.86 31.25 -92.83
CA VAL A 152 6.01 32.32 -91.82
C VAL A 152 5.63 31.85 -90.41
N LEU A 153 4.91 30.72 -90.30
CA LEU A 153 4.30 30.21 -89.06
C LEU A 153 5.33 29.79 -87.98
N ALA A 154 6.54 29.38 -88.38
CA ALA A 154 7.57 28.92 -87.46
C ALA A 154 8.34 30.08 -86.78
N ALA A 155 8.54 31.21 -87.48
CA ALA A 155 9.28 32.35 -86.95
C ALA A 155 8.41 33.26 -86.05
N ILE A 156 7.12 33.38 -86.34
CA ILE A 156 6.19 34.21 -85.55
C ILE A 156 5.85 33.57 -84.20
N GLY A 157 5.81 32.24 -84.10
CA GLY A 157 5.47 31.53 -82.86
C GLY A 157 6.42 31.86 -81.69
N LEU A 158 7.71 32.00 -81.95
CA LEU A 158 8.71 32.30 -80.91
C LEU A 158 8.68 33.77 -80.47
N GLY A 159 8.46 34.69 -81.42
CA GLY A 159 8.34 36.12 -81.14
C GLY A 159 7.07 36.48 -80.38
N VAL A 160 5.92 35.89 -80.77
CA VAL A 160 4.64 36.12 -80.09
C VAL A 160 4.65 35.52 -78.69
N PHE A 161 5.23 34.34 -78.49
CA PHE A 161 5.32 33.75 -77.14
C PHE A 161 6.23 34.57 -76.22
N GLY A 162 7.34 35.09 -76.72
CA GLY A 162 8.23 35.99 -75.96
C GLY A 162 7.56 37.31 -75.59
N VAL A 163 6.84 37.94 -76.53
CA VAL A 163 6.11 39.19 -76.28
C VAL A 163 4.94 38.95 -75.31
N VAL A 164 4.17 37.88 -75.49
CA VAL A 164 3.06 37.53 -74.58
C VAL A 164 3.60 37.18 -73.19
N ALA A 165 4.69 36.42 -73.08
CA ALA A 165 5.30 36.09 -71.79
C ALA A 165 5.89 37.34 -71.10
N TRP A 166 6.52 38.25 -71.85
CA TRP A 166 7.03 39.52 -71.32
C TRP A 166 5.89 40.43 -70.86
N LEU A 167 4.83 40.54 -71.65
CA LEU A 167 3.64 41.32 -71.31
C LEU A 167 2.95 40.74 -70.07
N VAL A 168 2.75 39.42 -70.00
CA VAL A 168 2.17 38.76 -68.82
C VAL A 168 3.07 38.98 -67.59
N ARG A 169 4.39 38.83 -67.74
CA ARG A 169 5.32 38.99 -66.62
C ARG A 169 5.32 40.42 -66.10
N TYR A 170 5.39 41.42 -66.97
CA TYR A 170 5.49 42.82 -66.55
C TYR A 170 4.13 43.47 -66.22
N LEU A 171 3.05 43.08 -66.90
CA LEU A 171 1.72 43.67 -66.74
C LEU A 171 0.84 42.95 -65.71
N LEU A 172 1.06 41.65 -65.47
CA LEU A 172 0.30 40.89 -64.47
C LEU A 172 1.18 40.46 -63.29
N VAL A 173 2.33 39.84 -63.54
CA VAL A 173 3.12 39.24 -62.46
C VAL A 173 3.81 40.30 -61.62
N VAL A 174 4.45 41.31 -62.22
CA VAL A 174 5.10 42.40 -61.47
C VAL A 174 4.10 43.19 -60.59
N PRO A 175 2.94 43.66 -61.09
CA PRO A 175 1.97 44.33 -60.23
C PRO A 175 1.34 43.38 -59.22
N ALA A 176 1.14 42.10 -59.53
CA ALA A 176 0.66 41.13 -58.55
C ALA A 176 1.67 40.89 -57.42
N VAL A 177 2.97 40.81 -57.73
CA VAL A 177 4.05 40.70 -56.73
C VAL A 177 4.16 41.97 -55.90
N TRP A 178 4.03 43.14 -56.53
CA TRP A 178 4.00 44.41 -55.81
C TRP A 178 2.81 44.48 -54.84
N VAL A 179 1.61 44.08 -55.27
CA VAL A 179 0.43 44.00 -54.39
C VAL A 179 0.65 42.98 -53.26
N TYR A 180 1.28 41.85 -53.55
CA TYR A 180 1.60 40.84 -52.55
C TYR A 180 2.59 41.37 -51.48
N GLU A 181 3.68 42.01 -51.90
CA GLU A 181 4.71 42.50 -50.98
C GLU A 181 4.28 43.77 -50.23
N TRP A 182 3.65 44.73 -50.91
CA TRP A 182 3.29 46.00 -50.31
C TRP A 182 1.99 45.98 -49.52
N ILE A 183 1.06 45.06 -49.81
CA ILE A 183 -0.25 45.02 -49.16
C ILE A 183 -0.43 43.73 -48.38
N LEU A 184 -0.21 42.57 -49.01
CA LEU A 184 -0.53 41.29 -48.38
C LEU A 184 0.47 40.90 -47.26
N ALA A 185 1.76 41.14 -47.45
CA ALA A 185 2.78 40.87 -46.45
C ALA A 185 2.68 41.74 -45.18
N PRO A 186 2.43 43.07 -45.24
CA PRO A 186 2.21 43.87 -44.04
C PRO A 186 0.86 43.55 -43.37
N VAL A 187 -0.19 43.28 -44.15
CA VAL A 187 -1.48 42.87 -43.59
C VAL A 187 -1.35 41.52 -42.87
N GLY A 188 -0.65 40.54 -43.45
CA GLY A 188 -0.38 39.26 -42.81
C GLY A 188 0.41 39.39 -41.51
N ARG A 189 1.43 40.26 -41.47
CA ARG A 189 2.19 40.56 -40.24
C ARG A 189 1.34 41.28 -39.19
N ALA A 190 0.50 42.22 -39.59
CA ALA A 190 -0.39 42.94 -38.68
C ALA A 190 -1.43 41.98 -38.05
N ILE A 191 -2.04 41.10 -38.85
CA ILE A 191 -2.98 40.08 -38.38
C ILE A 191 -2.28 39.11 -37.41
N ALA A 192 -1.08 38.64 -37.75
CA ALA A 192 -0.32 37.75 -36.88
C ALA A 192 0.09 38.43 -35.55
N TRP A 193 0.34 39.74 -35.57
CA TRP A 193 0.65 40.51 -34.38
C TRP A 193 -0.59 40.71 -33.49
N CYS A 194 -1.73 41.05 -34.08
CA CYS A 194 -3.01 41.14 -33.38
C CYS A 194 -3.44 39.80 -32.78
N ALA A 195 -3.29 38.69 -33.53
CA ALA A 195 -3.59 37.36 -33.04
C ALA A 195 -2.70 36.98 -31.84
N ARG A 196 -1.40 37.27 -31.91
CA ARG A 196 -0.48 37.07 -30.78
C ARG A 196 -0.83 37.94 -29.57
N GLY A 197 -1.18 39.21 -29.80
CA GLY A 197 -1.64 40.11 -28.74
C GLY A 197 -2.89 39.57 -28.04
N LEU A 198 -3.87 39.08 -28.80
CA LEU A 198 -5.09 38.49 -28.26
C LEU A 198 -4.78 37.23 -27.42
N VAL A 199 -3.93 36.33 -27.93
CA VAL A 199 -3.52 35.13 -27.20
C VAL A 199 -2.83 35.48 -25.90
N TRP A 200 -1.97 36.51 -25.89
CA TRP A 200 -1.29 36.97 -24.69
C TRP A 200 -2.24 37.56 -23.64
N VAL A 201 -3.22 38.37 -24.06
CA VAL A 201 -4.23 38.92 -23.16
C VAL A 201 -5.08 37.80 -22.57
N VAL A 202 -5.57 36.88 -23.40
CA VAL A 202 -6.40 35.75 -22.96
C VAL A 202 -5.62 34.87 -21.98
N SER A 203 -4.37 34.53 -22.27
CA SER A 203 -3.56 33.69 -21.39
C SER A 203 -3.24 34.36 -20.05
N THR A 204 -3.02 35.68 -20.05
CA THR A 204 -2.81 36.47 -18.82
C THR A 204 -4.09 36.50 -17.96
N VAL A 205 -5.26 36.67 -18.59
CA VAL A 205 -6.55 36.64 -17.88
C VAL A 205 -6.81 35.25 -17.30
N VAL A 206 -6.57 34.19 -18.07
CA VAL A 206 -6.77 32.80 -17.61
C VAL A 206 -5.83 32.48 -16.44
N THR A 207 -4.56 32.85 -16.53
CA THR A 207 -3.60 32.63 -15.43
C THR A 207 -3.96 33.46 -14.19
N GLY A 208 -4.36 34.72 -14.36
CA GLY A 208 -4.85 35.56 -13.27
C GLY A 208 -6.08 34.97 -12.55
N ILE A 209 -7.06 34.48 -13.32
CA ILE A 209 -8.24 33.79 -12.78
C ILE A 209 -7.82 32.51 -12.06
N GLY A 210 -6.91 31.72 -12.63
CA GLY A 210 -6.40 30.49 -12.01
C GLY A 210 -5.71 30.76 -10.67
N VAL A 211 -4.85 31.78 -10.59
CA VAL A 211 -4.17 32.18 -9.35
C VAL A 211 -5.16 32.68 -8.31
N ALA A 212 -6.15 33.48 -8.71
CA ALA A 212 -7.19 33.97 -7.82
C ALA A 212 -8.03 32.81 -7.27
N LEU A 213 -8.50 31.89 -8.12
CA LEU A 213 -9.26 30.70 -7.72
C LEU A 213 -8.44 29.80 -6.78
N TYR A 214 -7.16 29.60 -7.09
CA TYR A 214 -6.26 28.84 -6.22
C TYR A 214 -6.14 29.47 -4.84
N TRP A 215 -5.89 30.78 -4.76
CA TRP A 215 -5.76 31.47 -3.48
C TRP A 215 -7.06 31.47 -2.70
N THR A 216 -8.19 31.68 -3.38
CA THR A 216 -9.51 31.69 -2.75
C THR A 216 -9.83 30.30 -2.21
N ALA A 217 -9.59 29.23 -2.97
CA ALA A 217 -9.75 27.86 -2.50
C ALA A 217 -8.77 27.54 -1.36
N ARG A 218 -7.51 27.96 -1.46
CA ARG A 218 -6.51 27.76 -0.41
C ARG A 218 -6.95 28.42 0.90
N VAL A 219 -7.40 29.67 0.86
CA VAL A 219 -7.87 30.39 2.04
C VAL A 219 -9.16 29.77 2.58
N LEU A 220 -10.12 29.47 1.71
CA LEU A 220 -11.42 28.94 2.11
C LEU A 220 -11.37 27.50 2.64
N PHE A 221 -10.44 26.68 2.17
CA PHE A 221 -10.34 25.28 2.59
C PHE A 221 -9.19 25.02 3.54
N VAL A 222 -7.98 25.51 3.22
CA VAL A 222 -6.77 25.14 3.97
C VAL A 222 -6.71 25.84 5.32
N LEU A 223 -7.07 27.12 5.42
CA LEU A 223 -7.08 27.82 6.71
C LEU A 223 -8.10 27.21 7.69
N PRO A 224 -9.37 26.96 7.33
CA PRO A 224 -10.29 26.31 8.26
C PRO A 224 -9.93 24.85 8.52
N ALA A 225 -9.34 24.11 7.57
CA ALA A 225 -8.84 22.77 7.83
C ALA A 225 -7.67 22.77 8.84
N VAL A 226 -6.74 23.72 8.72
CA VAL A 226 -5.63 23.89 9.68
C VAL A 226 -6.15 24.37 11.03
N GLY A 227 -7.14 25.25 11.04
CA GLY A 227 -7.85 25.67 12.25
C GLY A 227 -8.50 24.48 12.95
N LEU A 228 -9.28 23.67 12.22
CA LEU A 228 -9.90 22.46 12.74
C LEU A 228 -8.86 21.46 13.27
N TYR A 229 -7.74 21.30 12.56
CA TYR A 229 -6.65 20.44 13.01
C TYR A 229 -6.05 20.92 14.34
N ARG A 230 -5.74 22.21 14.45
CA ARG A 230 -5.13 22.80 15.66
C ARG A 230 -6.10 22.98 16.82
N TRP A 231 -7.37 23.22 16.57
CA TRP A 231 -8.35 23.50 17.62
C TRP A 231 -9.17 22.28 18.02
N VAL A 232 -9.28 21.27 17.15
CA VAL A 232 -10.09 20.07 17.42
C VAL A 232 -9.26 18.80 17.38
N LEU A 233 -8.52 18.52 16.30
CA LEU A 233 -7.79 17.24 16.24
C LEU A 233 -6.66 17.14 17.25
N THR A 234 -5.89 18.20 17.48
CA THR A 234 -4.81 18.13 18.47
C THR A 234 -5.29 17.99 19.92
N PRO A 235 -6.33 18.70 20.42
CA PRO A 235 -6.85 18.42 21.74
C PRO A 235 -7.53 17.05 21.81
N VAL A 236 -8.30 16.64 20.79
CA VAL A 236 -8.93 15.31 20.74
C VAL A 236 -7.87 14.21 20.74
N GLY A 237 -6.79 14.36 19.97
CA GLY A 237 -5.68 13.41 19.94
C GLY A 237 -4.97 13.33 21.29
N ARG A 238 -4.83 14.45 22.00
CA ARG A 238 -4.24 14.47 23.35
C ARG A 238 -5.15 13.77 24.37
N VAL A 239 -6.45 14.00 24.30
CA VAL A 239 -7.46 13.32 25.14
C VAL A 239 -7.50 11.82 24.83
N LEU A 240 -7.50 11.43 23.55
CA LEU A 240 -7.46 10.02 23.13
C LEU A 240 -6.15 9.34 23.58
N ALA A 241 -5.02 10.04 23.56
CA ALA A 241 -3.76 9.51 24.05
C ALA A 241 -3.78 9.29 25.57
N VAL A 242 -4.44 10.17 26.34
CA VAL A 242 -4.66 9.98 27.78
C VAL A 242 -5.57 8.79 28.03
N ILE A 243 -6.72 8.74 27.35
CA ILE A 243 -7.69 7.63 27.49
C ILE A 243 -7.03 6.30 27.12
N GLY A 244 -6.29 6.25 26.01
CA GLY A 244 -5.59 5.05 25.57
C GLY A 244 -4.53 4.59 26.57
N ARG A 245 -3.81 5.53 27.19
CA ARG A 245 -2.83 5.23 28.24
C ARG A 245 -3.49 4.65 29.47
N GLU A 246 -4.57 5.28 29.94
CA GLU A 246 -5.32 4.82 31.11
C GLU A 246 -5.92 3.43 30.89
N ILE A 247 -6.46 3.18 29.69
CA ILE A 247 -6.97 1.86 29.31
C ILE A 247 -5.86 0.82 29.30
N TRP A 248 -4.67 1.16 28.79
CA TRP A 248 -3.53 0.25 28.76
C TRP A 248 -3.01 -0.07 30.15
N ASP A 249 -2.95 0.91 31.04
CA ASP A 249 -2.55 0.72 32.43
C ASP A 249 -3.58 -0.11 33.21
N ALA A 250 -4.88 0.09 32.95
CA ALA A 250 -5.96 -0.72 33.51
C ALA A 250 -5.89 -2.18 33.00
N LEU A 251 -5.68 -2.37 31.69
CA LEU A 251 -5.48 -3.70 31.10
C LEU A 251 -4.22 -4.37 31.66
N GLY A 252 -3.13 -3.63 31.82
CA GLY A 252 -1.90 -4.13 32.41
C GLY A 252 -2.09 -4.59 33.86
N HIS A 253 -2.85 -3.84 34.66
CA HIS A 253 -3.22 -4.25 36.02
C HIS A 253 -4.11 -5.47 36.03
N ALA A 254 -5.14 -5.52 35.18
CA ALA A 254 -6.00 -6.68 35.04
C ALA A 254 -5.21 -7.93 34.63
N TRP A 255 -4.24 -7.79 33.71
CA TRP A 255 -3.38 -8.88 33.27
C TRP A 255 -2.47 -9.41 34.38
N ARG A 256 -1.89 -8.54 35.22
CA ARG A 256 -1.10 -8.97 36.38
C ARG A 256 -1.95 -9.69 37.44
N ILE A 257 -3.20 -9.27 37.62
CA ILE A 257 -4.15 -9.95 38.52
C ILE A 257 -4.54 -11.31 37.93
N ALA A 258 -4.87 -11.37 36.64
CA ALA A 258 -5.16 -12.60 35.94
C ALA A 258 -3.98 -13.58 35.99
N GLY A 259 -2.74 -13.11 35.80
CA GLY A 259 -1.53 -13.93 35.92
C GLY A 259 -1.33 -14.54 37.32
N ARG A 260 -1.61 -13.77 38.39
CA ARG A 260 -1.57 -14.28 39.76
C ARG A 260 -2.64 -15.35 40.01
N ILE A 261 -3.85 -15.15 39.47
CA ILE A 261 -4.94 -16.12 39.56
C ILE A 261 -4.59 -17.40 38.78
N SER A 262 -4.10 -17.29 37.55
CA SER A 262 -3.68 -18.43 36.73
C SER A 262 -2.55 -19.22 37.39
N PHE A 263 -1.60 -18.56 38.06
CA PHE A 263 -0.55 -19.26 38.80
C PHE A 263 -1.10 -19.98 40.04
N ALA A 264 -2.06 -19.37 40.76
CA ALA A 264 -2.72 -20.00 41.90
C ALA A 264 -3.53 -21.24 41.47
N VAL A 265 -4.29 -21.12 40.38
CA VAL A 265 -5.06 -22.23 39.79
C VAL A 265 -4.13 -23.31 39.26
N GLY A 266 -3.05 -22.95 38.57
CA GLY A 266 -2.05 -23.89 38.08
C GLY A 266 -1.35 -24.64 39.22
N ARG A 267 -1.03 -23.96 40.32
CA ARG A 267 -0.47 -24.58 41.53
C ARG A 267 -1.47 -25.56 42.17
N PHE A 268 -2.74 -25.17 42.27
CA PHE A 268 -3.78 -26.04 42.79
C PHE A 268 -3.94 -27.29 41.93
N LEU A 269 -4.00 -27.12 40.61
CA LEU A 269 -4.14 -28.21 39.65
C LEU A 269 -2.92 -29.15 39.66
N ALA A 270 -1.70 -28.59 39.75
CA ALA A 270 -0.47 -29.36 39.87
C ALA A 270 -0.41 -30.16 41.18
N ASN A 271 -0.85 -29.57 42.30
CA ASN A 271 -0.96 -30.27 43.57
C ASN A 271 -1.99 -31.40 43.50
N LEU A 272 -3.17 -31.14 42.92
CA LEU A 272 -4.21 -32.15 42.73
C LEU A 272 -3.69 -33.31 41.87
N PHE A 273 -3.00 -33.00 40.77
CA PHE A 273 -2.37 -34.00 39.91
C PHE A 273 -1.31 -34.80 40.67
N ARG A 274 -0.46 -34.15 41.47
CA ARG A 274 0.54 -34.82 42.29
C ARG A 274 -0.11 -35.78 43.30
N TRP A 275 -1.19 -35.36 43.94
CA TRP A 275 -1.90 -36.15 44.93
C TRP A 275 -2.60 -37.37 44.31
N ILE A 276 -3.22 -37.20 43.13
CA ILE A 276 -3.95 -38.28 42.44
C ILE A 276 -3.01 -39.29 41.77
N PHE A 277 -1.93 -38.83 41.13
CA PHE A 277 -1.09 -39.71 40.30
C PHE A 277 0.26 -40.04 40.93
N VAL A 278 0.94 -39.04 41.49
CA VAL A 278 2.35 -39.19 41.90
C VAL A 278 2.48 -39.81 43.28
N GLU A 279 1.66 -39.38 44.23
CA GLU A 279 1.62 -39.91 45.60
C GLU A 279 1.36 -41.43 45.64
N PRO A 280 0.33 -41.98 44.96
CA PRO A 280 0.08 -43.43 44.98
C PRO A 280 1.16 -44.22 44.25
N VAL A 281 1.67 -43.74 43.12
CA VAL A 281 2.76 -44.42 42.39
C VAL A 281 4.04 -44.44 43.23
N ARG A 282 4.36 -43.34 43.91
CA ARG A 282 5.52 -43.27 44.81
C ARG A 282 5.37 -44.20 46.01
N TRP A 283 4.15 -44.36 46.55
CA TRP A 283 3.86 -45.33 47.60
C TRP A 283 4.04 -46.76 47.10
N VAL A 284 3.48 -47.12 45.94
CA VAL A 284 3.66 -48.46 45.34
C VAL A 284 5.14 -48.75 45.09
N TYR A 285 5.89 -47.77 44.60
CA TYR A 285 7.33 -47.92 44.39
C TYR A 285 8.09 -48.21 45.70
N ARG A 286 7.82 -47.44 46.76
CA ARG A 286 8.50 -47.60 48.06
C ARG A 286 8.06 -48.86 48.79
N THR A 287 6.77 -49.17 48.79
CA THR A 287 6.19 -50.26 49.59
C THR A 287 6.31 -51.60 48.90
N VAL A 288 6.30 -51.66 47.56
CA VAL A 288 6.25 -52.92 46.80
C VAL A 288 7.53 -53.16 46.01
N LEU A 289 7.95 -52.19 45.18
CA LEU A 289 9.11 -52.39 44.29
C LEU A 289 10.44 -52.40 45.04
N THR A 290 10.56 -51.63 46.11
CA THR A 290 11.81 -51.54 46.89
C THR A 290 12.12 -52.83 47.67
N PRO A 291 11.18 -53.43 48.44
CA PRO A 291 11.44 -54.70 49.11
C PRO A 291 11.60 -55.87 48.12
N VAL A 292 10.80 -55.91 47.06
CA VAL A 292 10.95 -56.95 46.01
C VAL A 292 12.32 -56.84 45.33
N GLY A 293 12.81 -55.62 45.07
CA GLY A 293 14.14 -55.38 44.54
C GLY A 293 15.25 -55.90 45.45
N HIS A 294 15.10 -55.78 46.77
CA HIS A 294 16.05 -56.34 47.73
C HIS A 294 16.01 -57.88 47.76
N VAL A 295 14.83 -58.49 47.75
CA VAL A 295 14.71 -59.95 47.74
C VAL A 295 15.29 -60.55 46.46
N VAL A 296 15.02 -59.97 45.29
CA VAL A 296 15.60 -60.44 44.01
C VAL A 296 17.12 -60.28 44.00
N ARG A 297 17.64 -59.19 44.59
CA ARG A 297 19.07 -58.94 44.65
C ARG A 297 19.79 -59.92 45.57
N ASP A 298 19.21 -60.21 46.72
CA ASP A 298 19.85 -61.07 47.72
C ASP A 298 19.67 -62.57 47.42
N ALA A 299 18.50 -62.98 46.92
CA ALA A 299 18.20 -64.39 46.67
C ALA A 299 18.72 -64.92 45.33
N VAL A 300 18.87 -64.06 44.31
CA VAL A 300 19.20 -64.50 42.94
C VAL A 300 20.52 -63.92 42.47
N LEU A 301 20.68 -62.60 42.53
CA LEU A 301 21.86 -61.95 41.94
C LEU A 301 23.13 -62.19 42.75
N ARG A 302 23.03 -62.21 44.08
CA ARG A 302 24.17 -62.45 44.97
C ARG A 302 24.76 -63.86 44.84
N PRO A 303 23.99 -64.97 44.91
CA PRO A 303 24.55 -66.32 44.74
C PRO A 303 25.09 -66.57 43.34
N VAL A 304 24.47 -66.02 42.29
CA VAL A 304 24.98 -66.12 40.91
C VAL A 304 26.31 -65.38 40.76
N ALA A 305 26.44 -64.20 41.37
CA ALA A 305 27.69 -63.45 41.33
C ALA A 305 28.83 -64.16 42.11
N GLU A 306 28.51 -64.84 43.21
CA GLU A 306 29.50 -65.61 43.97
C GLU A 306 29.94 -66.88 43.23
N ALA A 307 29.02 -67.59 42.57
CA ALA A 307 29.32 -68.71 41.69
C ALA A 307 30.14 -68.28 40.45
N ALA A 308 29.87 -67.11 39.86
CA ALA A 308 30.67 -66.59 38.76
C ALA A 308 32.11 -66.24 39.20
N ARG A 309 32.28 -65.73 40.42
CA ARG A 309 33.61 -65.42 40.97
C ARG A 309 34.42 -66.65 41.36
N SER A 310 33.78 -67.77 41.73
CA SER A 310 34.50 -69.04 41.98
C SER A 310 35.01 -69.65 40.67
N VAL A 311 34.17 -69.65 39.62
CA VAL A 311 34.57 -70.08 38.26
C VAL A 311 35.68 -69.19 37.71
N GLY A 312 35.55 -67.86 37.84
CA GLY A 312 36.56 -66.91 37.37
C GLY A 312 37.94 -67.09 38.04
N ARG A 313 37.99 -67.48 39.32
CA ARG A 313 39.25 -67.79 40.02
C ARG A 313 39.87 -69.09 39.53
N ALA A 314 39.08 -70.14 39.34
CA ALA A 314 39.56 -71.41 38.81
C ALA A 314 40.10 -71.28 37.38
N THR A 315 39.40 -70.54 36.51
CA THR A 315 39.86 -70.29 35.14
C THR A 315 41.14 -69.45 35.09
N ARG A 316 41.28 -68.45 35.98
CA ARG A 316 42.52 -67.66 36.06
C ARG A 316 43.71 -68.49 36.51
N GLN A 317 43.54 -69.37 37.50
CA GLN A 317 44.61 -70.27 37.96
C GLN A 317 45.02 -71.28 36.87
N ALA A 318 44.05 -71.84 36.14
CA ALA A 318 44.33 -72.73 35.00
C ALA A 318 45.10 -72.00 33.88
N LEU A 319 44.73 -70.75 33.59
CA LEU A 319 45.39 -69.91 32.58
C LEU A 319 46.79 -69.44 33.01
N THR A 320 47.02 -69.15 34.29
CA THR A 320 48.37 -68.81 34.77
C THR A 320 49.29 -70.01 34.72
N ALA A 321 48.81 -71.20 35.13
CA ALA A 321 49.58 -72.44 35.05
C ALA A 321 49.97 -72.78 33.60
N THR A 322 49.03 -72.69 32.66
CA THR A 322 49.34 -72.91 31.23
C THR A 322 50.29 -71.85 30.67
N ARG A 323 50.13 -70.58 31.04
CA ARG A 323 51.05 -69.52 30.60
C ARG A 323 52.47 -69.69 31.15
N GLU A 324 52.62 -70.12 32.40
CA GLU A 324 53.91 -70.38 33.00
C GLU A 324 54.59 -71.58 32.34
N SER A 325 53.87 -72.69 32.11
CA SER A 325 54.39 -73.84 31.38
C SER A 325 54.84 -73.48 29.95
N VAL A 326 54.09 -72.63 29.24
CA VAL A 326 54.48 -72.17 27.90
C VAL A 326 55.70 -71.25 27.95
N ARG A 327 55.77 -70.34 28.93
CA ARG A 327 56.94 -69.45 29.10
C ARG A 327 58.19 -70.24 29.44
N GLN A 328 58.06 -71.27 30.27
CA GLN A 328 59.17 -72.12 30.70
C GLN A 328 59.64 -73.01 29.55
N ALA A 329 58.73 -73.70 28.85
CA ALA A 329 59.06 -74.48 27.65
C ALA A 329 59.72 -73.62 26.56
N ARG A 330 59.26 -72.36 26.38
CA ARG A 330 59.89 -71.42 25.46
C ARG A 330 61.26 -70.95 25.92
N ALA A 331 61.43 -70.70 27.22
CA ALA A 331 62.72 -70.31 27.79
C ALA A 331 63.74 -71.46 27.68
N ASP A 332 63.33 -72.69 27.94
CA ASP A 332 64.19 -73.87 27.85
C ASP A 332 64.53 -74.22 26.40
N PHE A 333 63.55 -74.15 25.48
CA PHE A 333 63.83 -74.28 24.04
C PHE A 333 64.79 -73.19 23.54
N ARG A 334 64.61 -71.94 24.01
CA ARG A 334 65.52 -70.83 23.65
C ARG A 334 66.91 -71.04 24.24
N ARG A 335 67.03 -71.56 25.47
CA ARG A 335 68.33 -71.90 26.08
C ARG A 335 69.04 -73.00 25.30
N MET A 336 68.32 -74.04 24.87
CA MET A 336 68.89 -75.13 24.07
C MET A 336 69.39 -74.65 22.70
N LEU A 337 68.68 -73.72 22.05
CA LEU A 337 69.05 -73.22 20.72
C LEU A 337 70.10 -72.10 20.73
N PHE A 338 70.09 -71.22 21.72
CA PHE A 338 70.87 -69.97 21.68
C PHE A 338 71.90 -69.83 22.81
N GLY A 339 72.03 -70.83 23.69
CA GLY A 339 72.93 -70.76 24.85
C GLY A 339 72.47 -69.79 25.94
N GLU A 340 73.17 -69.78 27.08
CA GLU A 340 72.77 -68.95 28.24
C GLU A 340 72.93 -67.43 27.98
N PRO A 341 71.88 -66.62 28.19
CA PRO A 341 71.98 -65.16 28.04
C PRO A 341 72.58 -64.48 29.28
N LYS A 342 73.58 -63.63 29.04
CA LYS A 342 74.33 -62.81 30.02
C LYS A 342 73.42 -61.82 30.78
N GLN A 343 73.42 -61.88 32.12
CA GLN A 343 72.66 -61.02 33.05
C GLN A 343 73.05 -59.54 32.91
N ARG A 344 72.06 -58.63 32.84
CA ARG A 344 72.27 -57.17 32.92
C ARG A 344 71.32 -56.52 33.93
N GLU A 345 71.90 -55.69 34.78
CA GLU A 345 71.33 -54.98 35.94
C GLU A 345 70.25 -53.95 35.58
N ALA A 346 69.27 -53.80 36.48
CA ALA A 346 68.12 -52.92 36.33
C ALA A 346 68.42 -51.49 36.79
N VAL A 347 68.04 -50.48 35.98
CA VAL A 347 68.09 -49.06 36.34
C VAL A 347 66.68 -48.47 36.45
N ALA A 348 66.49 -47.66 37.50
CA ALA A 348 65.24 -47.18 38.06
C ALA A 348 64.46 -46.16 37.20
N ARG A 349 63.13 -46.31 37.20
CA ARG A 349 62.12 -45.47 36.54
C ARG A 349 61.77 -44.24 37.40
N ARG A 350 61.64 -43.07 36.78
CA ARG A 350 61.42 -41.74 37.41
C ARG A 350 59.98 -41.26 37.15
N GLU A 351 59.23 -40.91 38.20
CA GLU A 351 57.92 -40.23 38.14
C GLU A 351 58.01 -38.85 38.85
N PRO A 352 57.33 -37.78 38.38
CA PRO A 352 57.25 -36.48 39.07
C PRO A 352 55.95 -36.29 39.91
N PRO A 353 55.99 -35.53 41.03
CA PRO A 353 54.94 -35.48 42.06
C PRO A 353 53.83 -34.41 41.83
N GLY A 354 52.66 -34.65 42.45
CA GLY A 354 51.41 -33.90 42.30
C GLY A 354 51.30 -32.59 43.10
N ARG A 355 50.29 -31.78 42.74
CA ARG A 355 50.05 -30.40 43.20
C ARG A 355 48.88 -30.34 44.19
N GLU A 356 49.11 -29.75 45.36
CA GLU A 356 48.19 -29.64 46.51
C GLU A 356 47.05 -28.61 46.31
N THR A 357 45.99 -28.77 47.10
CA THR A 357 44.73 -27.99 47.09
C THR A 357 44.69 -26.95 48.20
N ARG A 358 44.06 -25.80 47.90
CA ARG A 358 44.01 -24.54 48.66
C ARG A 358 42.93 -24.58 49.77
N THR A 359 43.28 -24.21 51.00
CA THR A 359 42.36 -24.08 52.14
C THR A 359 41.79 -22.65 52.28
N LEU A 360 40.54 -22.56 52.74
CA LEU A 360 39.79 -21.34 53.07
C LEU A 360 39.76 -21.17 54.60
N GLY A 361 40.05 -19.97 55.11
CA GLY A 361 39.85 -19.64 56.52
C GLY A 361 40.46 -18.29 56.93
N SER A 362 39.68 -17.21 56.85
CA SER A 362 40.01 -15.91 57.45
C SER A 362 38.69 -15.22 57.84
N SER A 363 38.45 -15.10 59.14
CA SER A 363 37.43 -14.23 59.73
C SER A 363 38.14 -13.35 60.77
N THR A 364 38.00 -12.05 60.60
CA THR A 364 38.69 -11.00 61.35
C THR A 364 37.81 -10.53 62.50
N THR A 365 38.29 -10.68 63.74
CA THR A 365 37.70 -10.11 64.95
C THR A 365 38.31 -8.74 65.20
N ALA A 366 37.48 -7.70 65.31
CA ALA A 366 37.90 -6.34 65.64
C ALA A 366 38.18 -6.20 67.14
N LEU A 367 39.37 -5.70 67.46
CA LEU A 367 39.85 -5.40 68.81
C LEU A 367 39.56 -3.92 69.09
N THR A 368 38.59 -3.62 69.95
CA THR A 368 38.41 -2.31 70.57
C THR A 368 39.42 -2.17 71.71
N LYS A 369 40.09 -1.02 71.73
CA LYS A 369 41.16 -0.61 72.62
C LYS A 369 40.54 0.28 73.71
N ASP A 370 40.84 -0.01 74.96
CA ASP A 370 40.74 0.95 76.08
C ASP A 370 41.79 2.06 75.96
#